data_AF-A0A444UG04-F1
#
_entry.id   AF-A0A444UG04-F1
#
_cell.length_a   1.000
_cell.length_b   1.000
_cell.length_c   1.000
_cell.angle_alpha   90.00
_cell.angle_beta   90.00
_cell.angle_gamma   90.00
#
_symmetry.space_group_name_H-M   'P 1'
#
loop_
_entity.id
_entity.type
_entity.pdbx_description
1 polymer ?
#
loop_
_entity_poly.entity_id
_entity_poly.type
_entity_poly.pdbx_seq_one_letter_code
_entity_poly.pdbx_strand_id
1 'polypeptide(L)' 'MQAVLEYLTAEILELAGNAGIIPRHLQLAVRNDEELNKLMGGVTIAQGGVLPNIQAVLLPKKTEKPAKK' A
#
# COMPACT_ATOMS: atom_id res chain seq x y z
N MET A 1 -24.41 3.35 -14.18
CA MET A 1 -23.35 4.17 -13.56
C MET A 1 -23.34 4.02 -12.04
N GLN A 2 -24.48 4.19 -11.35
CA GLN A 2 -24.59 4.08 -9.88
C GLN A 2 -23.96 2.79 -9.31
N ALA A 3 -24.35 1.62 -9.83
CA ALA A 3 -23.84 0.33 -9.35
C ALA A 3 -22.31 0.17 -9.52
N VAL A 4 -21.71 0.78 -10.55
CA VAL A 4 -20.26 0.71 -10.79
C VAL A 4 -19.51 1.55 -9.76
N LEU A 5 -20.02 2.74 -9.44
CA LEU A 5 -19.42 3.60 -8.41
C LEU A 5 -19.56 2.98 -7.02
N GLU A 6 -20.71 2.37 -6.73
CA GLU A 6 -20.96 1.67 -5.47
C GLU A 6 -20.01 0.48 -5.30
N TYR A 7 -19.86 -0.34 -6.34
CA TYR A 7 -18.92 -1.47 -6.33
C TYR A 7 -17.48 -1.01 -6.08
N LEU A 8 -16.97 -0.02 -6.82
CA LEU A 8 -15.61 0.49 -6.63
C LEU A 8 -15.39 1.08 -5.23
N THR A 9 -16.41 1.75 -4.69
CA THR A 9 -16.35 2.32 -3.34
C THR A 9 -16.31 1.21 -2.30
N ALA A 10 -17.15 0.18 -2.45
CA ALA A 10 -17.19 -0.98 -1.56
C ALA A 10 -15.85 -1.74 -1.58
N GLU A 11 -15.27 -1.99 -2.74
CA GLU A 11 -13.98 -2.68 -2.90
C GLU A 11 -12.85 -1.94 -2.18
N ILE A 12 -12.72 -0.62 -2.39
CA ILE A 12 -11.69 0.19 -1.72
C ILE A 12 -11.91 0.20 -0.20
N LEU A 13 -13.16 0.29 0.25
CA LEU A 13 -13.51 0.29 1.68
C LEU A 13 -13.27 -1.07 2.33
N GLU A 14 -13.52 -2.18 1.63
CA GLU A 14 -13.23 -3.53 2.12
C GLU A 14 -11.72 -3.71 2.35
N LEU A 15 -10.91 -3.35 1.35
CA LEU A 15 -9.46 -3.45 1.43
C LEU A 15 -8.87 -2.52 2.50
N ALA A 16 -9.38 -1.29 2.62
CA ALA A 16 -8.90 -0.33 3.63
C ALA A 16 -9.45 -0.62 5.04
N GLY A 17 -10.63 -1.23 5.14
CA GLY A 17 -11.38 -1.47 6.38
C GLY A 17 -10.60 -2.31 7.40
N ASN A 18 -9.77 -3.23 6.92
CA ASN A 18 -8.90 -4.05 7.77
C ASN A 18 -7.87 -3.25 8.58
N ALA A 19 -7.49 -2.06 8.10
CA ALA A 19 -6.56 -1.17 8.78
C ALA A 19 -7.25 0.08 9.37
N GLY A 20 -8.45 0.42 8.91
CA GLY A 20 -9.25 1.58 9.32
C GLY A 20 -9.34 2.65 8.23
N ILE A 21 -10.27 3.60 8.33
CA ILE A 21 -10.54 4.56 7.24
C ILE A 21 -9.77 5.87 7.47
N ILE A 22 -8.45 5.86 7.23
CA ILE A 22 -7.61 7.07 7.16
C ILE A 22 -6.83 7.11 5.84
N PRO A 23 -6.31 8.27 5.40
CA PRO A 23 -5.66 8.39 4.09
C PRO A 23 -4.51 7.41 3.85
N ARG A 24 -3.74 7.08 4.91
CA ARG A 24 -2.69 6.06 4.85
C ARG A 24 -3.23 4.69 4.46
N HIS A 25 -4.35 4.26 5.01
CA HIS A 25 -4.91 2.94 4.74
C HIS A 25 -5.54 2.86 3.36
N LEU A 26 -6.17 3.95 2.90
CA LEU A 26 -6.62 4.05 1.50
C LEU A 26 -5.45 3.92 0.52
N GLN A 27 -4.35 4.61 0.78
CA GLN A 27 -3.15 4.49 -0.05
C GLN A 27 -2.57 3.08 -0.02
N LEU A 28 -2.51 2.42 1.14
CA LEU A 28 -2.02 1.05 1.24
C LEU A 28 -2.92 0.05 0.53
N ALA A 29 -4.25 0.16 0.66
CA ALA A 29 -5.20 -0.67 -0.05
C ALA A 29 -5.04 -0.52 -1.57
N VAL A 30 -5.10 0.72 -2.06
CA VAL A 30 -5.00 1.01 -3.50
C VAL A 30 -3.66 0.60 -4.10
N ARG A 31 -2.54 0.77 -3.39
CA ARG A 31 -1.20 0.48 -3.95
C ARG A 31 -0.78 -0.98 -3.82
N ASN A 32 -1.38 -1.75 -2.91
CA ASN A 32 -1.14 -3.20 -2.82
C ASN A 32 -2.03 -4.01 -3.76
N ASP A 33 -3.16 -3.44 -4.21
CA ASP A 33 -4.01 -4.07 -5.22
C ASP A 33 -3.59 -3.68 -6.64
N GLU A 34 -3.40 -4.67 -7.52
CA GLU A 34 -2.87 -4.44 -8.87
C GLU A 34 -3.84 -3.66 -9.76
N GLU A 35 -5.14 -3.98 -9.69
CA GLU A 35 -6.16 -3.39 -10.53
C GLU A 35 -6.43 -1.93 -10.12
N LEU A 36 -6.57 -1.67 -8.82
CA LEU A 36 -6.75 -0.33 -8.27
C LEU A 36 -5.50 0.53 -8.45
N ASN A 37 -4.29 -0.02 -8.30
CA ASN A 37 -3.06 0.72 -8.54
C ASN A 37 -2.95 1.15 -10.00
N LYS A 38 -3.36 0.30 -10.94
CA LYS A 38 -3.41 0.63 -12.37
C LYS A 38 -4.50 1.66 -12.67
N LEU A 39 -5.70 1.48 -12.13
CA LEU A 39 -6.82 2.41 -12.29
C LEU A 39 -6.48 3.80 -11.74
N MET A 40 -5.78 3.87 -10.61
CA MET A 40 -5.41 5.10 -9.90
C MET A 40 -3.93 5.49 -10.08
N GLY A 41 -3.29 5.05 -11.17
CA GLY A 41 -1.86 5.27 -11.41
C GLY A 41 -1.44 6.74 -11.40
N GLY A 42 -2.28 7.63 -11.93
CA GLY A 42 -2.06 9.08 -11.97
C GLY A 42 -2.69 9.89 -10.83
N VAL A 43 -3.34 9.23 -9.86
CA VAL A 43 -4.06 9.90 -8.77
C VAL A 43 -3.16 10.02 -7.53
N THR A 44 -3.13 11.20 -6.92
CA THR A 44 -2.44 11.44 -5.64
C THR A 44 -3.43 11.38 -4.49
N ILE A 45 -3.19 10.49 -3.52
CA ILE A 45 -3.94 10.42 -2.26
C ILE A 45 -3.21 11.30 -1.24
N ALA A 46 -3.77 12.46 -0.92
CA ALA A 46 -3.22 13.36 0.08
C ALA A 46 -3.09 12.65 1.43
N GLN A 47 -1.98 12.88 2.16
CA GLN A 47 -1.68 12.23 3.45
C GLN A 47 -1.55 10.68 3.38
N GLY A 48 -1.47 10.08 2.20
CA GLY A 48 -1.37 8.62 2.03
C GLY A 48 0.03 8.04 2.24
N GLY A 49 1.08 8.82 2.01
CA GLY A 49 2.47 8.33 2.00
C GLY A 49 2.74 7.31 0.88
N VAL A 50 3.70 6.42 1.08
CA VAL A 50 4.14 5.41 0.08
C VAL A 50 4.25 4.00 0.68
N LEU A 51 4.21 2.97 -0.16
CA LEU A 51 4.55 1.61 0.30
C LEU A 51 5.99 1.58 0.81
N PRO A 52 6.25 0.98 1.99
CA PRO A 52 7.62 0.77 2.45
C PRO A 52 8.35 -0.13 1.47
N ASN A 53 9.37 0.40 0.80
CA ASN A 53 10.20 -0.34 -0.12
C ASN A 53 11.64 0.16 -0.03
N ILE A 54 12.56 -0.71 0.41
CA ILE A 54 13.99 -0.41 0.47
C ILE A 54 14.68 -1.29 -0.57
N GLN A 55 15.35 -0.68 -1.54
CA GLN A 55 16.11 -1.40 -2.55
C GLN A 55 17.20 -2.25 -1.87
N ALA A 56 17.37 -3.50 -2.30
CA ALA A 56 18.27 -4.46 -1.65
C ALA A 56 19.73 -3.96 -1.57
N VAL A 57 20.17 -3.15 -2.55
CA VAL A 57 21.49 -2.51 -2.58
C VAL A 57 21.74 -1.52 -1.42
N LEU A 58 20.66 -0.98 -0.84
CA LEU A 58 20.72 -0.03 0.27
C LEU A 58 20.73 -0.72 1.64
N LEU A 59 20.49 -2.03 1.69
CA LEU A 59 20.54 -2.76 2.94
C LEU A 59 21.99 -2.91 3.42
N PRO A 60 22.25 -2.79 4.73
CA PRO A 60 23.58 -3.00 5.27
C PRO A 60 24.07 -4.41 4.92
N LYS A 61 25.35 -4.53 4.56
CA LYS A 61 25.98 -5.82 4.31
C LYS A 61 25.90 -6.67 5.58
N LYS A 62 25.55 -7.96 5.45
CA LYS A 62 25.52 -8.91 6.57
C LYS A 62 26.87 -8.87 7.30
N THR A 63 26.89 -8.37 8.53
CA THR A 63 27.98 -8.61 9.47
C THR A 63 27.80 -10.03 10.02
N GLU A 64 28.80 -10.89 9.84
CA GLU A 64 28.83 -12.20 10.49
C GLU A 64 28.68 -12.00 12.02
N LYS A 65 27.68 -12.63 12.63
CA LYS A 65 27.54 -12.61 14.09
C LYS A 65 28.79 -13.31 14.67
N PRO A 66 29.53 -12.70 15.61
CA PRO A 66 30.62 -13.40 16.26
C PRO A 66 30.04 -14.65 16.94
N ALA A 67 30.58 -15.82 16.60
CA ALA A 67 30.22 -17.06 17.25
C ALA A 67 30.41 -16.88 18.76
N LYS A 68 29.32 -17.05 19.54
CA LYS A 68 29.41 -17.12 20.99
C LYS A 68 30.34 -18.28 21.32
N LYS A 69 31.52 -17.96 21.86
CA LYS A 69 32.39 -18.92 22.55
C LYS A 69 31.72 -19.40 23.83
#